data_AF-A0A9Q8JHX5-F1
#
_entry.id   AF-A0A9Q8JHX5-F1
#
_cell.length_a   1.000
_cell.length_b   1.000
_cell.length_c   1.000
_cell.angle_alpha   90.00
_cell.angle_beta   90.00
_cell.angle_gamma   90.00
#
_symmetry.space_group_name_H-M   'P 1'
#
loop_
_entity.id
_entity.type
_entity.pdbx_description
1 polymer ?
#
loop_
_entity_poly.entity_id
_entity_poly.type
_entity_poly.pdbx_seq_one_letter_code
_entity_poly.pdbx_strand_id
1 'polypeptide(L)'
;MAEVVEDQEQVTDAADNDATPETGNNEKTFTRSELSKMMAAEKAKWENEKQAEVENARNEAERLAKLSKDERSAEMAKKRESELAERERKVQRSELLIETRAQLTSSGLPSEFAEMVMSDDAEQIKNNIKATKTAFDEAVEREVNKRLLQKTPKNGGASGTAMTKADILAIKDTKKRQQAIAEHIDLFGRN
;
A
#
# COMPACT_ATOMS: atom_id res chain seq x y z
N MET A 1 53.30 8.71 31.94
CA MET A 1 54.56 9.46 31.77
C MET A 1 54.23 10.92 32.03
N ALA A 2 55.06 11.57 32.86
CA ALA A 2 54.90 12.86 33.53
C ALA A 2 53.98 12.86 34.76
N GLU A 3 54.36 13.38 35.91
CA GLU A 3 55.68 13.62 36.52
C GLU A 3 55.37 13.81 38.01
N VAL A 4 56.12 13.14 38.87
CA VAL A 4 56.09 13.33 40.32
C VAL A 4 56.80 14.64 40.61
N VAL A 5 56.17 15.55 41.35
CA VAL A 5 56.88 16.60 42.07
C VAL A 5 56.41 16.56 43.51
N GLU A 6 57.15 15.77 44.29
CA GLU A 6 57.36 16.03 45.71
C GLU A 6 58.16 17.32 45.85
N ASP A 7 57.80 18.17 46.80
CA ASP A 7 58.80 18.91 47.56
C ASP A 7 58.32 19.10 49.00
N GLN A 8 59.23 18.75 49.91
CA GLN A 8 59.14 18.82 51.36
C GLN A 8 59.71 20.15 51.90
N GLU A 9 59.68 20.27 53.23
CA GLU A 9 60.43 21.18 54.13
C GLU A 9 59.76 22.51 54.50
N GLN A 10 59.83 23.02 55.75
CA GLN A 10 60.12 22.50 57.08
C GLN A 10 59.75 23.62 58.09
N VAL A 11 59.37 23.22 59.30
CA VAL A 11 59.40 23.86 60.64
C VAL A 11 59.77 25.35 60.80
N THR A 12 59.04 26.07 61.68
CA THR A 12 59.61 26.61 62.93
C THR A 12 58.53 26.89 63.99
N ASP A 13 58.87 26.50 65.21
CA ASP A 13 58.17 26.62 66.50
C ASP A 13 58.42 28.02 67.12
N ALA A 14 57.45 28.60 67.85
CA ALA A 14 57.66 29.60 68.92
C ALA A 14 56.35 30.10 69.58
N ALA A 15 56.09 29.56 70.78
CA ALA A 15 55.69 30.22 72.04
C ALA A 15 54.76 31.45 72.08
N ASP A 16 53.60 31.26 72.72
CA ASP A 16 53.05 31.94 73.92
C ASP A 16 53.27 33.46 74.13
N ASN A 17 52.17 34.23 74.12
CA ASN A 17 51.83 35.08 75.27
C ASN A 17 50.38 35.60 75.22
N ASP A 18 49.74 35.52 76.37
CA ASP A 18 48.43 36.03 76.75
C ASP A 18 48.45 37.55 76.97
N ALA A 19 47.42 38.26 76.50
CA ALA A 19 46.98 39.55 77.03
C ALA A 19 45.64 39.99 76.39
N THR A 20 44.54 39.85 77.13
CA THR A 20 43.27 40.58 76.92
C THR A 20 43.34 41.94 77.63
N PRO A 21 42.61 43.01 77.20
CA PRO A 21 41.16 43.07 77.45
C PRO A 21 40.27 43.85 76.44
N GLU A 22 39.00 43.40 76.37
CA GLU A 22 37.74 44.15 76.32
C GLU A 22 37.50 45.25 75.26
N THR A 23 36.64 45.01 74.25
CA THR A 23 35.41 45.83 73.97
C THR A 23 34.53 45.21 72.87
N GLY A 24 33.21 45.35 73.00
CA GLY A 24 32.20 44.65 72.22
C GLY A 24 32.18 44.93 70.72
N ASN A 25 32.22 43.86 69.93
CA ASN A 25 31.44 43.66 68.72
C ASN A 25 31.25 42.14 68.59
N ASN A 26 30.05 41.63 68.33
CA ASN A 26 29.84 40.19 68.08
C ASN A 26 30.35 39.82 66.68
N GLU A 27 31.61 40.14 66.40
CA GLU A 27 32.35 39.62 65.26
C GLU A 27 32.82 38.23 65.65
N LYS A 28 32.20 37.21 65.06
CA LYS A 28 32.67 35.82 65.20
C LYS A 28 34.09 35.76 64.65
N THR A 29 35.08 35.76 65.53
CA THR A 29 36.49 35.53 65.18
C THR A 29 36.68 34.03 64.98
N PHE A 30 36.60 33.59 63.73
CA PHE A 30 36.88 32.19 63.40
C PHE A 30 38.37 31.91 63.52
N THR A 31 38.72 30.81 64.17
CA THR A 31 40.10 30.32 64.16
C THR A 31 40.48 29.88 62.75
N ARG A 32 41.77 29.97 62.40
CA ARG A 32 42.28 29.51 61.10
C ARG A 32 41.97 28.02 60.83
N SER A 33 41.82 27.23 61.90
CA SER A 33 41.37 25.83 61.85
C SER A 33 39.90 25.67 61.47
N GLU A 34 39.01 26.55 61.97
CA GLU A 34 37.60 26.54 61.59
C GLU A 34 37.39 27.03 60.15
N LEU A 35 38.14 28.06 59.71
CA LEU A 35 38.12 28.51 58.31
C LEU A 35 38.57 27.42 57.33
N SER A 36 39.64 26.70 57.67
CA SER A 36 40.15 25.62 56.81
C SER A 36 39.20 24.43 56.75
N LYS A 37 38.53 24.08 57.85
CA LYS A 37 37.46 23.08 57.84
C LYS A 37 36.25 23.51 56.99
N MET A 38 35.83 24.77 57.08
CA MET A 38 34.74 25.28 56.23
C MET A 38 35.14 25.29 54.75
N MET A 39 36.35 25.73 54.40
CA MET A 39 36.83 25.69 53.01
C MET A 39 36.94 24.26 52.48
N ALA A 40 37.41 23.31 53.30
CA ALA A 40 37.47 21.90 52.90
C ALA A 40 36.06 21.32 52.68
N ALA A 41 35.10 21.65 53.55
CA ALA A 41 33.71 21.23 53.41
C ALA A 41 33.05 21.83 52.16
N GLU A 42 33.28 23.13 51.90
CA GLU A 42 32.78 23.82 50.71
C GLU A 42 33.39 23.24 49.43
N LYS A 43 34.71 22.96 49.43
CA LYS A 43 35.40 22.35 48.29
C LYS A 43 34.91 20.93 48.02
N ALA A 44 34.72 20.12 49.06
CA ALA A 44 34.17 18.77 48.94
C ALA A 44 32.73 18.79 48.42
N LYS A 45 31.92 19.76 48.86
CA LYS A 45 30.56 19.95 48.36
C LYS A 45 30.56 20.35 46.88
N TRP A 46 31.44 21.29 46.50
CA TRP A 46 31.60 21.73 45.12
C TRP A 46 32.11 20.61 44.20
N GLU A 47 33.09 19.82 44.65
CA GLU A 47 33.57 18.64 43.91
C GLU A 47 32.47 17.61 43.72
N ASN A 48 31.67 17.30 44.75
CA ASN A 48 30.54 16.39 44.63
C ASN A 48 29.45 16.91 43.68
N GLU A 49 29.10 18.20 43.77
CA GLU A 49 28.12 18.82 42.87
C GLU A 49 28.61 18.79 41.41
N LYS A 50 29.90 19.07 41.19
CA LYS A 50 30.51 18.98 39.85
C LYS A 50 30.55 17.55 39.33
N GLN A 51 30.89 16.58 40.17
CA GLN A 51 30.89 15.17 39.79
C GLN A 51 29.47 14.71 39.41
N ALA A 52 28.46 15.08 40.20
CA ALA A 52 27.07 14.75 39.93
C ALA A 52 26.54 15.41 38.64
N GLU A 53 26.92 16.65 38.36
CA GLU A 53 26.57 17.36 37.13
C GLU A 53 27.19 16.69 35.90
N VAL A 54 28.45 16.27 35.99
CA VAL A 54 29.14 15.53 34.92
C VAL A 54 28.52 14.16 34.69
N GLU A 55 28.18 13.43 35.76
CA GLU A 55 27.52 12.13 35.68
C GLU A 55 26.13 12.26 35.02
N ASN A 56 25.34 13.25 35.43
CA ASN A 56 24.02 13.51 34.86
C ASN A 56 24.11 13.93 33.39
N ALA A 57 25.07 14.78 33.03
CA ALA A 57 25.29 15.18 31.63
C ALA A 57 25.70 13.99 30.76
N ARG A 58 26.52 13.06 31.27
CA ARG A 58 26.86 11.82 30.57
C ARG A 58 25.66 10.91 30.39
N ASN A 59 24.88 10.69 31.44
CA ASN A 59 23.69 9.83 31.39
C ASN A 59 22.64 10.36 30.42
N GLU A 60 22.39 11.68 30.39
CA GLU A 60 21.45 12.27 29.45
C GLU A 60 21.97 12.22 28.01
N ALA A 61 23.27 12.48 27.79
CA ALA A 61 23.88 12.34 26.47
C ALA A 61 23.80 10.89 25.94
N GLU A 62 24.07 9.90 26.78
CA GLU A 62 23.91 8.48 26.42
C GLU A 62 22.45 8.12 26.15
N ARG A 63 21.52 8.60 26.98
CA ARG A 63 20.08 8.39 26.77
C ARG A 63 19.62 9.00 25.46
N LEU A 64 19.99 10.24 25.14
CA LEU A 64 19.64 10.91 23.89
C LEU A 64 20.29 10.23 22.68
N ALA A 65 21.56 9.84 22.78
CA ALA A 65 22.25 9.11 21.72
C ALA A 65 21.64 7.73 21.48
N LYS A 66 21.25 7.03 22.54
CA LYS A 66 20.57 5.74 22.47
C LYS A 66 19.15 5.88 21.93
N LEU A 67 18.35 6.84 22.42
CA LEU A 67 17.01 7.12 21.85
C LEU A 67 17.12 7.43 20.36
N SER A 68 18.02 8.33 19.95
CA SER A 68 18.18 8.69 18.53
C SER A 68 18.62 7.50 17.66
N LYS A 69 19.48 6.61 18.19
CA LYS A 69 19.91 5.39 17.50
C LYS A 69 18.80 4.34 17.44
N ASP A 70 18.10 4.11 18.55
CA ASP A 70 17.03 3.13 18.68
C ASP A 70 15.80 3.56 17.86
N GLU A 71 15.44 4.85 17.85
CA GLU A 71 14.38 5.42 17.01
C GLU A 71 14.71 5.25 15.52
N ARG A 72 15.93 5.61 15.10
CA ARG A 72 16.36 5.41 13.71
C ARG A 72 16.39 3.93 13.34
N SER A 73 16.80 3.06 14.25
CA SER A 73 16.78 1.61 14.06
C SER A 73 15.35 1.07 13.95
N ALA A 74 14.43 1.53 14.80
CA ALA A 74 13.03 1.13 14.79
C ALA A 74 12.32 1.59 13.51
N GLU A 75 12.60 2.80 13.04
CA GLU A 75 12.03 3.31 11.79
C GLU A 75 12.57 2.53 10.57
N MET A 76 13.87 2.21 10.55
CA MET A 76 14.45 1.36 9.50
C MET A 76 13.88 -0.06 9.54
N ALA A 77 13.67 -0.63 10.73
CA ALA A 77 13.05 -1.94 10.90
C ALA A 77 11.59 -1.93 10.43
N LYS A 78 10.80 -0.94 10.85
CA LYS A 78 9.41 -0.76 10.41
C LYS A 78 9.31 -0.57 8.90
N LYS A 79 10.23 0.21 8.29
CA LYS A 79 10.27 0.37 6.84
C LYS A 79 10.59 -0.94 6.14
N ARG A 80 11.59 -1.70 6.63
CA ARG A 80 11.92 -3.04 6.13
C ARG A 80 10.73 -4.00 6.23
N GLU A 81 10.06 -4.04 7.37
CA GLU A 81 8.87 -4.87 7.59
C GLU A 81 7.72 -4.49 6.64
N SER A 82 7.47 -3.19 6.47
CA SER A 82 6.46 -2.70 5.53
C SER A 82 6.80 -3.07 4.09
N GLU A 83 8.06 -2.93 3.67
CA GLU A 83 8.51 -3.31 2.33
C GLU A 83 8.40 -4.83 2.09
N LEU A 84 8.70 -5.64 3.11
CA LEU A 84 8.53 -7.09 3.06
C LEU A 84 7.04 -7.46 2.97
N ALA A 85 6.19 -6.89 3.82
CA ALA A 85 4.76 -7.13 3.80
C ALA A 85 4.12 -6.71 2.46
N GLU A 86 4.57 -5.61 1.86
CA GLU A 86 4.09 -5.19 0.54
C GLU A 86 4.54 -6.17 -0.56
N ARG A 87 5.79 -6.66 -0.51
CA ARG A 87 6.26 -7.68 -1.45
C ARG A 87 5.49 -8.99 -1.30
N GLU A 88 5.28 -9.46 -0.08
CA GLU A 88 4.50 -10.67 0.19
C GLU A 88 3.07 -10.53 -0.32
N ARG A 89 2.41 -9.40 -0.06
CA ARG A 89 1.07 -9.11 -0.62
C ARG A 89 1.06 -9.12 -2.14
N LYS A 90 2.08 -8.57 -2.80
CA LYS A 90 2.18 -8.58 -4.27
C LYS A 90 2.36 -10.00 -4.82
N VAL A 91 3.22 -10.79 -4.19
CA VAL A 91 3.43 -12.20 -4.57
C VAL A 91 2.14 -12.99 -4.38
N GLN A 92 1.52 -12.91 -3.21
CA GLN A 92 0.27 -13.61 -2.91
C GLN A 92 -0.85 -13.20 -3.87
N ARG A 93 -0.97 -11.90 -4.17
CA ARG A 93 -1.92 -11.39 -5.17
C ARG A 93 -1.62 -11.96 -6.56
N SER A 94 -0.35 -12.06 -6.96
CA SER A 94 0.03 -12.60 -8.27
C SER A 94 -0.26 -14.11 -8.39
N GLU A 95 -0.03 -14.87 -7.33
CA GLU A 95 -0.36 -16.30 -7.27
C GLU A 95 -1.87 -16.52 -7.35
N LEU A 96 -2.63 -15.77 -6.56
CA LEU A 96 -4.09 -15.80 -6.57
C LEU A 96 -4.66 -15.41 -7.95
N LEU A 97 -4.02 -14.45 -8.62
CA LEU A 97 -4.40 -14.02 -9.97
C LEU A 97 -4.17 -15.14 -11.00
N ILE A 98 -3.05 -15.86 -10.91
CA ILE A 98 -2.78 -17.02 -11.79
C ILE A 98 -3.84 -18.11 -11.56
N GLU A 99 -4.15 -18.42 -10.30
CA GLU A 99 -5.17 -19.40 -9.97
C GLU A 99 -6.55 -18.96 -10.48
N THR A 100 -6.90 -17.69 -10.28
CA THR A 100 -8.15 -17.09 -10.78
C THR A 100 -8.26 -17.20 -12.30
N ARG A 101 -7.17 -16.92 -13.04
CA ARG A 101 -7.12 -17.10 -14.51
C ARG A 101 -7.38 -18.55 -14.92
N ALA A 102 -6.80 -19.51 -14.19
CA ALA A 102 -7.03 -20.93 -14.43
C ALA A 102 -8.50 -21.31 -14.16
N GLN A 103 -9.08 -20.86 -13.05
CA GLN A 103 -10.48 -21.12 -12.69
C GLN A 103 -11.46 -20.49 -13.69
N LEU A 104 -11.20 -19.28 -14.18
CA LEU A 104 -11.99 -18.64 -15.23
C LEU A 104 -11.98 -19.46 -16.52
N THR A 105 -10.79 -19.85 -16.97
CA THR A 105 -10.63 -20.66 -18.19
C THR A 105 -11.34 -22.00 -18.07
N SER A 106 -11.22 -22.66 -16.92
CA SER A 106 -11.95 -23.90 -16.62
C SER A 106 -13.47 -23.71 -16.59
N SER A 107 -13.95 -22.51 -16.28
CA SER A 107 -15.37 -22.16 -16.27
C SER A 107 -15.89 -21.71 -17.65
N GLY A 108 -15.03 -21.73 -18.68
CA GLY A 108 -15.36 -21.28 -20.04
C GLY A 108 -15.36 -19.75 -20.19
N LEU A 109 -14.79 -19.02 -19.23
CA LEU A 109 -14.67 -17.57 -19.28
C LEU A 109 -13.26 -17.14 -19.73
N PRO A 110 -13.12 -15.98 -20.39
CA PRO A 110 -11.81 -15.43 -20.74
C PRO A 110 -10.93 -15.15 -19.52
N SER A 111 -9.64 -15.50 -19.59
CA SER A 111 -8.64 -15.21 -18.54
C SER A 111 -8.47 -13.71 -18.27
N GLU A 112 -8.78 -12.86 -19.25
CA GLU A 112 -8.73 -11.40 -19.13
C GLU A 112 -9.70 -10.86 -18.06
N PHE A 113 -10.70 -11.65 -17.66
CA PHE A 113 -11.62 -11.26 -16.59
C PHE A 113 -11.03 -11.40 -15.18
N ALA A 114 -9.82 -11.95 -15.03
CA ALA A 114 -9.21 -12.23 -13.73
C ALA A 114 -9.09 -10.99 -12.83
N GLU A 115 -8.70 -9.84 -13.38
CA GLU A 115 -8.58 -8.61 -12.60
C GLU A 115 -9.95 -8.04 -12.18
N MET A 116 -11.01 -8.32 -12.94
CA MET A 116 -12.37 -7.87 -12.63
C MET A 116 -13.04 -8.72 -11.54
N VAL A 117 -12.72 -10.01 -11.46
CA VAL A 117 -13.32 -10.93 -10.48
C VAL A 117 -12.49 -11.06 -9.19
N MET A 118 -11.29 -10.49 -9.16
CA MET A 118 -10.36 -10.61 -8.04
C MET A 118 -10.85 -9.90 -6.77
N SER A 119 -10.60 -10.50 -5.62
CA SER A 119 -10.86 -9.94 -4.28
C SER A 119 -9.79 -10.43 -3.30
N ASP A 120 -9.81 -9.94 -2.06
CA ASP A 120 -8.92 -10.40 -0.99
C ASP A 120 -9.36 -11.75 -0.39
N ASP A 121 -10.57 -12.21 -0.70
CA ASP A 121 -11.16 -13.48 -0.26
C ASP A 121 -11.40 -14.42 -1.43
N ALA A 122 -10.87 -15.65 -1.33
CA ALA A 122 -11.03 -16.69 -2.34
C ALA A 122 -12.50 -17.09 -2.58
N GLU A 123 -13.35 -17.09 -1.54
CA GLU A 123 -14.78 -17.39 -1.70
C GLU A 123 -15.50 -16.27 -2.46
N GLN A 124 -15.09 -15.02 -2.25
CA GLN A 124 -15.60 -13.90 -3.04
C GLN A 124 -15.17 -14.01 -4.51
N ILE A 125 -13.92 -14.38 -4.79
CA ILE A 125 -13.45 -14.60 -6.17
C ILE A 125 -14.31 -15.65 -6.86
N LYS A 126 -14.55 -16.79 -6.20
CA LYS A 126 -15.37 -17.88 -6.73
C LYS A 126 -16.81 -17.44 -7.00
N ASN A 127 -17.39 -16.63 -6.11
CA ASN A 127 -18.73 -16.08 -6.30
C ASN A 127 -18.77 -15.07 -7.46
N ASN A 128 -17.74 -14.23 -7.58
CA ASN A 128 -17.59 -13.29 -8.69
C ASN A 128 -17.49 -14.03 -10.03
N ILE A 129 -16.65 -15.08 -10.12
CA ILE A 129 -16.54 -15.93 -11.31
C ILE A 129 -17.91 -16.51 -11.71
N LYS A 130 -18.67 -17.03 -10.76
CA LYS A 130 -20.02 -17.57 -11.01
C LYS A 130 -20.98 -16.49 -11.51
N ALA A 131 -21.00 -15.33 -10.86
CA ALA A 131 -21.87 -14.22 -11.24
C ALA A 131 -21.53 -13.71 -12.65
N THR A 132 -20.24 -13.51 -12.94
CA THR A 132 -19.76 -13.14 -14.27
C THR A 132 -20.14 -14.19 -15.32
N LYS A 133 -20.03 -15.48 -14.98
CA LYS A 133 -20.42 -16.56 -15.88
C LYS A 133 -21.89 -16.48 -16.27
N THR A 134 -22.77 -16.41 -15.29
CA THR A 134 -24.21 -16.32 -15.54
C THR A 134 -24.55 -15.11 -16.40
N ALA A 135 -24.04 -13.92 -16.05
CA ALA A 135 -24.31 -12.70 -16.81
C ALA A 135 -23.76 -12.75 -18.24
N PHE A 136 -22.58 -13.34 -18.43
CA PHE A 136 -21.97 -13.49 -19.75
C PHE A 136 -22.75 -14.47 -20.62
N ASP A 137 -23.09 -15.64 -20.09
CA ASP A 137 -23.86 -16.66 -20.80
C ASP A 137 -25.24 -16.09 -21.22
N GLU A 138 -25.95 -15.40 -20.34
CA GLU A 138 -27.23 -14.75 -20.66
C GLU A 138 -27.09 -13.67 -21.74
N ALA A 139 -26.04 -12.86 -21.69
CA ALA A 139 -25.80 -11.82 -22.69
C ALA A 139 -25.47 -12.41 -24.07
N VAL A 140 -24.63 -13.44 -24.11
CA VAL A 140 -24.29 -14.17 -25.32
C VAL A 140 -25.52 -14.88 -25.88
N GLU A 141 -26.29 -15.57 -25.06
CA GLU A 141 -27.53 -16.24 -25.47
C GLU A 141 -28.51 -15.23 -26.09
N ARG A 142 -28.73 -14.10 -25.43
CA ARG A 142 -29.60 -13.04 -25.94
C ARG A 142 -29.15 -12.54 -27.31
N GLU A 143 -27.86 -12.32 -27.51
CA GLU A 143 -27.32 -11.84 -28.78
C GLU A 143 -27.33 -12.91 -29.88
N VAL A 144 -27.02 -14.16 -29.53
CA VAL A 144 -27.14 -15.31 -30.44
C VAL A 144 -28.59 -15.49 -30.88
N ASN A 145 -29.55 -15.44 -29.96
CA ASN A 145 -30.97 -15.53 -30.28
C ASN A 145 -31.40 -14.39 -31.21
N LYS A 146 -31.01 -13.14 -30.93
CA LYS A 146 -31.25 -12.00 -31.85
C LYS A 146 -30.66 -12.24 -33.24
N ARG A 147 -29.44 -12.77 -33.31
CA ARG A 147 -28.77 -13.04 -34.59
C ARG A 147 -29.40 -14.20 -35.36
N LEU A 148 -29.87 -15.24 -34.67
CA LEU A 148 -30.60 -16.36 -35.26
C LEU A 148 -31.96 -15.88 -35.82
N LEU A 149 -32.67 -15.02 -35.09
CA LEU A 149 -33.89 -14.35 -35.55
C LEU A 149 -33.65 -13.50 -36.82
N GLN A 150 -32.49 -12.83 -36.91
CA GLN A 150 -32.13 -12.04 -38.10
C GLN A 150 -31.63 -12.86 -39.29
N LYS A 151 -31.18 -14.11 -39.07
CA LYS A 151 -30.64 -15.00 -40.09
C LYS A 151 -31.69 -15.87 -40.77
N THR A 152 -32.93 -15.42 -40.93
CA THR A 152 -33.80 -16.00 -41.97
C THR A 152 -33.09 -15.77 -43.30
N PRO A 153 -32.60 -16.82 -43.98
CA PRO A 153 -31.99 -16.63 -45.28
C PRO A 153 -33.07 -16.06 -46.20
N LYS A 154 -32.75 -14.99 -46.91
CA LYS A 154 -33.38 -14.70 -48.20
C LYS A 154 -32.91 -15.76 -49.21
N ASN A 155 -33.08 -17.05 -48.91
CA ASN A 155 -32.81 -18.09 -49.88
C ASN A 155 -34.07 -18.32 -50.68
N GLY A 156 -34.04 -17.71 -51.87
CA GLY A 156 -34.37 -18.40 -53.11
C GLY A 156 -35.84 -18.74 -53.29
N GLY A 157 -36.55 -17.89 -54.03
CA GLY A 157 -37.83 -18.30 -54.61
C GLY A 157 -38.90 -17.24 -54.83
N ALA A 158 -38.55 -15.96 -54.97
CA ALA A 158 -39.44 -15.01 -55.65
C ALA A 158 -38.65 -13.97 -56.46
N SER A 159 -37.54 -14.39 -57.09
CA SER A 159 -37.08 -13.78 -58.35
C SER A 159 -37.60 -14.58 -59.55
N GLY A 160 -38.77 -15.18 -59.35
CA GLY A 160 -39.67 -15.70 -60.36
C GLY A 160 -41.02 -15.67 -59.67
N THR A 161 -41.69 -14.52 -59.65
CA THR A 161 -43.15 -14.54 -59.74
C THR A 161 -43.43 -15.47 -60.91
N ALA A 162 -43.83 -16.71 -60.64
CA ALA A 162 -44.49 -17.51 -61.65
C ALA A 162 -45.69 -16.67 -62.03
N MET A 163 -45.52 -15.89 -63.11
CA MET A 163 -46.48 -14.93 -63.61
C MET A 163 -47.78 -15.70 -63.74
N THR A 164 -48.78 -15.40 -62.90
CA THR A 164 -50.02 -16.16 -62.97
C THR A 164 -50.72 -15.80 -64.27
N LYS A 165 -51.65 -16.65 -64.72
CA LYS A 165 -52.49 -16.35 -65.88
C LYS A 165 -53.13 -14.95 -65.80
N ALA A 166 -53.53 -14.54 -64.59
CA ALA A 166 -54.11 -13.24 -64.32
C ALA A 166 -53.09 -12.10 -64.45
N ASP A 167 -51.88 -12.27 -63.93
CA ASP A 167 -50.81 -11.27 -64.03
C ASP A 167 -50.40 -11.03 -65.48
N ILE A 168 -50.33 -12.10 -66.28
CA ILE A 168 -50.04 -12.04 -67.71
C ILE A 168 -51.16 -11.30 -68.46
N LEU A 169 -52.42 -11.59 -68.16
CA LEU A 169 -53.56 -10.92 -68.80
C LEU A 169 -53.70 -9.45 -68.41
N ALA A 170 -53.25 -9.08 -67.20
CA ALA A 170 -53.25 -7.72 -66.68
C ALA A 170 -52.19 -6.80 -67.33
N ILE A 171 -51.25 -7.34 -68.11
CA ILE A 171 -50.30 -6.55 -68.89
C ILE A 171 -51.07 -5.69 -69.91
N LYS A 172 -50.99 -4.36 -69.76
CA LYS A 172 -51.70 -3.38 -70.61
C LYS A 172 -51.22 -3.37 -72.05
N ASP A 173 -49.93 -3.60 -72.26
CA ASP A 173 -49.32 -3.66 -73.59
C ASP A 173 -49.64 -5.00 -74.26
N THR A 174 -50.36 -4.93 -75.37
CA THR A 174 -50.88 -6.12 -76.06
C THR A 174 -49.77 -6.99 -76.66
N LYS A 175 -48.69 -6.39 -77.20
CA LYS A 175 -47.59 -7.16 -77.78
C LYS A 175 -46.80 -7.88 -76.69
N LYS A 176 -46.52 -7.18 -75.59
CA LYS A 176 -45.82 -7.77 -74.44
C LYS A 176 -46.65 -8.85 -73.77
N ARG A 177 -47.97 -8.66 -73.68
CA ARG A 177 -48.89 -9.69 -73.18
C ARG A 177 -48.87 -10.95 -74.05
N GLN A 178 -48.93 -10.82 -75.37
CA GLN A 178 -48.87 -11.96 -76.29
C GLN A 178 -47.54 -12.70 -76.21
N GLN A 179 -46.42 -11.98 -76.07
CA GLN A 179 -45.10 -12.57 -75.84
C GLN A 179 -45.07 -13.36 -74.52
N ALA A 180 -45.56 -12.77 -73.43
CA ALA A 180 -45.63 -13.45 -72.14
C ALA A 180 -46.56 -14.68 -72.15
N ILE A 181 -47.66 -14.66 -72.93
CA ILE A 181 -48.51 -15.84 -73.14
C ILE A 181 -47.76 -16.93 -73.91
N ALA A 182 -46.96 -16.57 -74.91
CA ALA A 182 -46.17 -17.51 -75.71
C ALA A 182 -44.99 -18.12 -74.91
N GLU A 183 -44.40 -17.35 -74.01
CA GLU A 183 -43.35 -17.81 -73.10
C GLU A 183 -43.90 -18.67 -71.95
N HIS A 184 -45.16 -18.46 -71.56
CA HIS A 184 -45.86 -19.19 -70.50
C HIS A 184 -47.08 -19.94 -71.03
N ILE A 185 -46.96 -20.61 -72.18
CA ILE A 185 -48.05 -21.37 -72.82
C ILE A 185 -48.65 -22.40 -71.86
N ASP A 186 -47.84 -22.99 -70.98
CA ASP A 186 -48.27 -23.99 -70.00
C ASP A 186 -49.41 -23.49 -69.07
N LEU A 187 -49.51 -22.18 -68.85
CA LEU A 187 -50.58 -21.55 -68.04
C LEU A 187 -51.87 -21.26 -68.83
N PHE A 188 -51.81 -21.36 -70.16
CA PHE A 188 -52.91 -21.11 -71.09
C PHE A 188 -53.31 -22.37 -71.89
N GLY A 189 -52.53 -23.45 -71.78
CA GLY A 189 -52.84 -24.80 -72.22
C GLY A 189 -54.01 -25.40 -71.45
N ARG A 190 -54.78 -26.24 -72.12
CA ARG A 190 -56.14 -26.68 -71.78
C ARG A 190 -56.15 -27.81 -70.74
N ASN A 191 -57.05 -27.73 -69.74
CA ASN A 191 -57.63 -28.92 -69.06
C ASN A 191 -58.55 -29.65 -70.02
#